data_AF-A0A5B6UUH3-F1
#
_entry.id   AF-A0A5B6UUH3-F1
#
_cell.length_a   1.000
_cell.length_b   1.000
_cell.length_c   1.000
_cell.angle_alpha   90.00
_cell.angle_beta   90.00
_cell.angle_gamma   90.00
#
_symmetry.space_group_name_H-M   'P 1'
#
loop_
_entity.id
_entity.type
_entity.pdbx_description
1 polymer ?
#
loop_
_entity_poly.entity_id
_entity_poly.type
_entity_poly.pdbx_seq_one_letter_code
_entity_poly.pdbx_strand_id
1 'polypeptide(L)'
;MAVAIRGARGGGSGGVGAGFRSFFSYRIFVSAMFSLLFIATATVLLTTRPSTTHQHSRFRSGGNAYMHRTFVALNSDPLKTRLDLIYRQANDHITLVKAYAAYARKLKLDISRQLKMFDDLAKNFSDITSKPRYKSSLFEIDGNLDEDVLRQFEKEVKDRVKFARLLIAESKENYDNQLKIQKLKDTIFAVRELLGKAKKNGAFASSIAAKSIPKSLHCLAMRLVEERISHPEKYKEDLPKSEFEDPDLYHYAIFSDNVIAVSVVVRSVVKNAEEPWKHVFHVVTDRMNLAAMKVWFKMRPVEGGAHVEVRALEDYKFMNSAYVPVLRQIESAKQRFYLEHKMENATKDGSNMKFRYLEHMSMLNHLRFYLPEMYPKLHKILFLDDDVVVQKDLTGLWKIDLSGKVNGAVETCFGSFHRFSQYVNFSHPLIRERFNPKACAWAYGMNIFDLDAWRREKCTETYHNWQNLNVDLALWKSGTLPPGLITFYSLTKSLDKSWHVLGLGYNPSISMDVINNAAVIHYNGNMKPWLDIAMNQYKNLWTKYVDNDMEFLQTCNFGV
;
A
#
# COMPACT_ATOMS: atom_id res chain seq x y z
N MET A 1 16.05 37.39 22.15
CA MET A 1 15.25 38.63 22.25
C MET A 1 13.85 38.24 22.66
N ALA A 2 13.45 38.67 23.87
CA ALA A 2 12.12 38.49 24.40
C ALA A 2 11.21 39.62 23.91
N VAL A 3 9.96 39.31 23.57
CA VAL A 3 8.84 40.25 23.74
C VAL A 3 7.63 39.45 24.19
N ALA A 4 7.20 39.74 25.41
CA ALA A 4 5.92 39.36 25.99
C ALA A 4 4.95 40.53 25.84
N ILE A 5 3.66 40.25 25.64
CA ILE A 5 2.58 41.23 25.84
C ILE A 5 1.48 40.57 26.71
N ARG A 6 1.44 40.98 27.99
CA ARG A 6 0.21 41.10 28.81
C ARG A 6 -0.57 42.31 28.26
N GLY A 7 -1.89 42.43 28.21
CA GLY A 7 -3.00 41.79 28.89
C GLY A 7 -4.02 42.91 29.19
N ALA A 8 -5.32 42.69 28.97
CA ALA A 8 -6.38 43.53 29.56
C ALA A 8 -7.71 42.79 29.62
N ARG A 9 -8.34 42.86 30.80
CA ARG A 9 -9.62 42.29 31.23
C ARG A 9 -10.80 43.18 30.82
N GLY A 10 -11.96 42.56 30.60
CA GLY A 10 -13.28 43.18 30.70
C GLY A 10 -14.35 42.09 30.74
N GLY A 11 -15.01 41.90 31.89
CA GLY A 11 -15.91 40.76 32.15
C GLY A 11 -17.34 40.93 31.63
N GLY A 12 -18.08 39.83 31.65
CA GLY A 12 -19.52 39.78 31.37
C GLY A 12 -20.06 38.35 31.27
N SER A 13 -20.63 37.88 32.36
CA SER A 13 -21.36 36.63 32.61
C SER A 13 -22.29 36.08 31.52
N GLY A 14 -22.35 34.74 31.37
CA GLY A 14 -23.56 34.03 30.93
C GLY A 14 -23.38 32.70 30.18
N GLY A 15 -23.64 31.57 30.86
CA GLY A 15 -24.26 30.39 30.22
C GLY A 15 -23.36 29.33 29.57
N VAL A 16 -22.58 28.59 30.36
CA VAL A 16 -22.05 27.27 29.95
C VAL A 16 -23.08 26.20 30.31
N GLY A 17 -23.72 25.58 29.32
CA GLY A 17 -24.56 24.40 29.59
C GLY A 17 -25.62 24.05 28.55
N ALA A 18 -25.26 23.77 27.28
CA ALA A 18 -26.19 23.13 26.34
C ALA A 18 -25.56 22.40 25.13
N GLY A 19 -24.24 22.43 24.93
CA GLY A 19 -23.63 21.93 23.68
C GLY A 19 -23.20 20.46 23.68
N PHE A 20 -22.89 19.86 24.83
CA PHE A 20 -22.18 18.58 24.87
C PHE A 20 -23.06 17.32 24.96
N ARG A 21 -24.35 17.43 25.32
CA ARG A 21 -25.26 16.26 25.39
C ARG A 21 -25.84 15.84 24.04
N SER A 22 -25.91 16.75 23.06
CA SER A 22 -26.51 16.47 21.73
C SER A 22 -25.59 15.64 20.82
N PHE A 23 -24.28 15.91 20.84
CA PHE A 23 -23.31 15.22 19.96
C PHE A 23 -23.05 13.75 20.34
N PHE A 24 -23.11 13.41 21.63
CA PHE A 24 -22.99 12.02 22.09
C PHE A 24 -24.23 11.18 21.75
N SER A 25 -25.42 11.77 21.84
CA SER A 25 -26.70 11.11 21.50
C SER A 25 -26.77 10.76 20.01
N TYR A 26 -26.32 11.66 19.13
CA TYR A 26 -26.36 11.43 17.68
C TYR A 26 -25.43 10.30 17.21
N ARG A 27 -24.21 10.18 17.78
CA ARG A 27 -23.28 9.10 17.44
C ARG A 27 -23.78 7.73 17.89
N ILE A 28 -24.41 7.67 19.07
CA ILE A 28 -25.01 6.43 19.58
C ILE A 28 -26.23 6.05 18.74
N PHE A 29 -27.06 7.02 18.35
CA PHE A 29 -28.23 6.79 17.50
C PHE A 29 -27.85 6.29 16.10
N VAL A 30 -26.83 6.88 15.48
CA VAL A 30 -26.33 6.44 14.16
C VAL A 30 -25.69 5.05 14.25
N SER A 31 -24.90 4.78 15.29
CA SER A 31 -24.31 3.44 15.52
C SER A 31 -25.37 2.36 15.75
N ALA A 32 -26.42 2.69 16.52
CA ALA A 32 -27.56 1.79 16.76
C ALA A 32 -28.35 1.54 15.47
N MET A 33 -28.56 2.56 14.63
CA MET A 33 -29.23 2.39 13.34
C MET A 33 -28.44 1.50 12.38
N PHE A 34 -27.12 1.69 12.27
CA PHE A 34 -26.28 0.84 11.42
C PHE A 34 -26.17 -0.58 11.96
N SER A 35 -26.14 -0.76 13.28
CA SER A 35 -26.17 -2.08 13.91
C SER A 35 -27.51 -2.79 13.67
N LEU A 36 -28.64 -2.08 13.76
CA LEU A 36 -29.96 -2.63 13.45
C LEU A 36 -30.13 -2.95 11.96
N LEU A 37 -29.58 -2.14 11.06
CA LEU A 37 -29.54 -2.42 9.63
C LEU A 37 -28.67 -3.63 9.30
N PHE A 38 -27.53 -3.76 9.98
CA PHE A 38 -26.64 -4.92 9.83
C PHE A 38 -27.27 -6.19 10.39
N ILE A 39 -27.96 -6.10 11.54
CA ILE A 39 -28.72 -7.22 12.10
C ILE A 39 -29.89 -7.56 11.16
N ALA A 40 -30.61 -6.59 10.60
CA ALA A 40 -31.71 -6.85 9.68
C ALA A 40 -31.23 -7.51 8.37
N THR A 41 -30.12 -7.07 7.79
CA THR A 41 -29.54 -7.68 6.58
C THR A 41 -28.93 -9.05 6.89
N ALA A 42 -28.25 -9.22 8.02
CA ALA A 42 -27.77 -10.52 8.48
C ALA A 42 -28.92 -11.49 8.78
N THR A 43 -30.03 -11.01 9.34
CA THR A 43 -31.22 -11.82 9.61
C THR A 43 -31.90 -12.23 8.31
N VAL A 44 -31.99 -11.37 7.30
CA VAL A 44 -32.51 -11.74 5.96
C VAL A 44 -31.58 -12.73 5.23
N LEU A 45 -30.26 -12.60 5.39
CA LEU A 45 -29.27 -13.52 4.82
C LEU A 45 -29.19 -14.87 5.57
N LEU A 46 -29.49 -14.89 6.87
CA LEU A 46 -29.49 -16.09 7.71
C LEU A 46 -30.86 -16.80 7.73
N THR A 47 -31.96 -16.09 7.42
CA THR A 47 -33.32 -16.68 7.31
C THR A 47 -33.65 -17.19 5.91
N THR A 48 -32.77 -16.97 4.92
CA THR A 48 -32.88 -17.59 3.59
C THR A 48 -32.25 -18.99 3.57
N ARG A 49 -32.76 -19.86 4.46
CA ARG A 49 -32.83 -21.31 4.23
C ARG A 49 -34.29 -21.74 4.43
N PRO A 50 -34.90 -22.46 3.47
CA PRO A 50 -36.33 -22.72 3.50
C PRO A 50 -36.63 -23.82 4.52
N SER A 51 -37.24 -23.45 5.64
CA SER A 51 -37.87 -24.41 6.53
C SER A 51 -39.21 -23.89 7.02
N THR A 52 -40.25 -24.49 6.44
CA THR A 52 -41.47 -24.99 7.09
C THR A 52 -41.98 -24.22 8.31
N THR A 53 -43.12 -23.56 8.15
CA THR A 53 -44.04 -23.32 9.26
C THR A 53 -45.41 -23.90 8.96
N HIS A 54 -45.74 -24.93 9.73
CA HIS A 54 -47.09 -25.35 10.02
C HIS A 54 -47.90 -24.17 10.55
N GLN A 55 -49.05 -23.90 9.94
CA GLN A 55 -50.21 -23.40 10.68
C GLN A 55 -51.38 -24.34 10.43
N HIS A 56 -51.96 -24.80 11.53
CA HIS A 56 -53.13 -25.65 11.58
C HIS A 56 -54.30 -25.02 10.80
N SER A 57 -54.69 -25.66 9.70
CA SER A 57 -56.08 -25.75 9.31
C SER A 57 -56.40 -27.23 9.04
N ARG A 58 -57.49 -27.70 9.65
CA ARG A 58 -57.97 -29.08 9.50
C ARG A 58 -58.39 -29.31 8.04
N PHE A 59 -57.73 -30.22 7.32
CA PHE A 59 -58.30 -31.47 6.74
C PHE A 59 -57.45 -32.04 5.57
N ARG A 60 -57.15 -33.35 5.70
CA ARG A 60 -56.89 -34.42 4.68
C ARG A 60 -55.61 -34.41 3.80
N SER A 61 -54.70 -35.32 4.20
CA SER A 61 -53.95 -36.35 3.42
C SER A 61 -53.32 -35.99 2.06
N GLY A 62 -51.99 -36.15 1.94
CA GLY A 62 -51.33 -36.22 0.64
C GLY A 62 -49.80 -36.14 0.66
N GLY A 63 -49.10 -37.13 1.20
CA GLY A 63 -47.63 -37.23 1.27
C GLY A 63 -46.88 -37.45 -0.06
N ASN A 64 -47.50 -37.21 -1.23
CA ASN A 64 -46.96 -37.59 -2.55
C ASN A 64 -46.47 -36.43 -3.44
N ALA A 65 -46.50 -35.17 -3.00
CA ALA A 65 -46.19 -34.04 -3.89
C ALA A 65 -44.68 -33.78 -4.09
N TYR A 66 -43.81 -34.16 -3.14
CA TYR A 66 -42.38 -33.81 -3.18
C TYR A 66 -41.55 -34.76 -4.05
N MET A 67 -41.87 -36.06 -4.06
CA MET A 67 -41.18 -37.07 -4.90
C MET A 67 -41.57 -36.98 -6.38
N HIS A 68 -42.74 -36.43 -6.70
CA HIS A 68 -43.18 -36.29 -8.10
C HIS A 68 -42.48 -35.12 -8.82
N ARG A 69 -42.04 -34.07 -8.11
CA ARG A 69 -41.30 -32.95 -8.71
C ARG A 69 -39.89 -33.31 -9.13
N THR A 70 -39.22 -34.21 -8.41
CA THR A 70 -37.86 -34.65 -8.72
C THR A 70 -37.82 -35.62 -9.91
N PHE A 71 -38.86 -36.42 -10.13
CA PHE A 71 -38.93 -37.38 -11.25
C PHE A 71 -39.34 -36.74 -12.59
N VAL A 72 -40.13 -35.65 -12.57
CA VAL A 72 -40.49 -34.90 -13.80
C VAL A 72 -39.30 -34.13 -14.38
N ALA A 73 -38.33 -33.73 -13.55
CA ALA A 73 -37.12 -33.04 -13.98
C ALA A 73 -36.11 -33.95 -14.72
N LEU A 74 -36.20 -35.27 -14.58
CA LEU A 74 -35.36 -36.23 -15.33
C LEU A 74 -35.90 -36.55 -16.73
N ASN A 75 -37.16 -36.26 -17.02
CA ASN A 75 -37.82 -36.51 -18.31
C ASN A 75 -38.15 -35.22 -19.10
N SER A 76 -37.73 -34.06 -18.62
CA SER A 76 -37.96 -32.79 -19.31
C SER A 76 -36.84 -32.50 -20.31
N ASP A 77 -37.21 -32.32 -21.58
CA ASP A 77 -36.30 -31.87 -22.65
C ASP A 77 -35.47 -30.66 -22.17
N PRO A 78 -34.13 -30.75 -22.13
CA PRO A 78 -33.28 -29.69 -21.62
C PRO A 78 -33.40 -28.40 -22.45
N LEU A 79 -33.74 -28.48 -23.74
CA LEU A 79 -33.99 -27.31 -24.58
C LEU A 79 -35.32 -26.64 -24.19
N LYS A 80 -36.36 -27.43 -23.93
CA LYS A 80 -37.66 -26.92 -23.46
C LYS A 80 -37.54 -26.27 -22.07
N THR A 81 -36.77 -26.88 -21.19
CA THR A 81 -36.50 -26.32 -19.85
C THR A 81 -35.72 -25.02 -19.93
N ARG A 82 -34.72 -24.95 -20.82
CA ARG A 82 -33.97 -23.71 -21.09
C ARG A 82 -34.86 -22.63 -21.71
N LEU A 83 -35.74 -23.00 -22.63
CA LEU A 83 -36.71 -22.09 -23.26
C LEU A 83 -37.68 -21.52 -22.21
N ASP A 84 -38.22 -22.36 -21.32
CA ASP A 84 -39.10 -21.94 -20.24
C ASP A 84 -38.39 -21.01 -19.25
N LEU A 85 -37.13 -21.28 -18.93
CA LEU A 85 -36.32 -20.39 -18.08
C LEU A 85 -36.08 -19.03 -18.73
N ILE A 86 -35.74 -19.00 -20.02
CA ILE A 86 -35.58 -17.74 -20.78
C ILE A 86 -36.91 -16.97 -20.84
N TYR A 87 -38.02 -17.67 -21.07
CA TYR A 87 -39.35 -17.06 -21.13
C TYR A 87 -39.77 -16.47 -19.77
N ARG A 88 -39.52 -17.19 -18.68
CA ARG A 88 -39.73 -16.67 -17.31
C ARG A 88 -38.87 -15.46 -17.04
N GLN A 89 -37.58 -15.53 -17.34
CA GLN A 89 -36.66 -14.41 -17.16
C GLN A 89 -37.13 -13.16 -17.95
N ALA A 90 -37.58 -13.35 -19.19
CA ALA A 90 -38.14 -12.27 -20.00
C ALA A 90 -39.41 -11.68 -19.37
N ASN A 91 -40.34 -12.51 -18.88
CA ASN A 91 -41.56 -12.04 -18.21
C ASN A 91 -41.27 -11.32 -16.89
N ASP A 92 -40.29 -11.77 -16.12
CA ASP A 92 -39.86 -11.09 -14.89
C ASP A 92 -39.30 -9.70 -15.23
N HIS A 93 -38.50 -9.59 -16.30
CA HIS A 93 -37.98 -8.29 -16.76
C HIS A 93 -39.09 -7.39 -17.30
N ILE A 94 -40.07 -7.92 -18.04
CA ILE A 94 -41.25 -7.16 -18.48
C ILE A 94 -42.01 -6.60 -17.27
N THR A 95 -42.18 -7.42 -16.23
CA THR A 95 -42.86 -7.01 -14.99
C THR A 95 -42.09 -5.90 -14.29
N LEU A 96 -40.77 -6.04 -14.17
CA LEU A 96 -39.90 -5.02 -13.60
C LEU A 96 -40.00 -3.70 -14.38
N VAL A 97 -39.89 -3.74 -15.71
CA VAL A 97 -39.99 -2.56 -16.57
C VAL A 97 -41.36 -1.91 -16.43
N LYS A 98 -42.46 -2.68 -16.39
CA LYS A 98 -43.81 -2.16 -16.17
C LYS A 98 -43.95 -1.49 -14.80
N ALA A 99 -43.37 -2.06 -13.75
CA ALA A 99 -43.39 -1.47 -12.41
C ALA A 99 -42.67 -0.12 -12.38
N TYR A 100 -41.46 -0.03 -12.96
CA TYR A 100 -40.73 1.23 -13.08
C TYR A 100 -41.47 2.25 -13.95
N ALA A 101 -42.08 1.83 -15.06
CA ALA A 101 -42.89 2.70 -15.91
C ALA A 101 -44.10 3.25 -15.16
N ALA A 102 -44.79 2.43 -14.36
CA ALA A 102 -45.91 2.86 -13.54
C ALA A 102 -45.47 3.90 -12.48
N TYR A 103 -44.35 3.65 -11.81
CA TYR A 103 -43.77 4.59 -10.84
C TYR A 103 -43.39 5.93 -11.50
N ALA A 104 -42.71 5.89 -12.65
CA ALA A 104 -42.33 7.09 -13.40
C ALA A 104 -43.55 7.91 -13.86
N ARG A 105 -44.63 7.23 -14.30
CA ARG A 105 -45.90 7.90 -14.63
C ARG A 105 -46.51 8.58 -13.41
N LYS A 106 -46.55 7.91 -12.25
CA LYS A 106 -47.06 8.50 -11.01
C LYS A 106 -46.29 9.78 -10.66
N LEU A 107 -44.97 9.72 -10.66
CA LEU A 107 -44.11 10.87 -10.37
C LEU A 107 -44.37 12.04 -11.34
N LYS A 108 -44.48 11.75 -12.65
CA LYS A 108 -44.83 12.77 -13.66
C LYS A 108 -46.16 13.43 -13.37
N LEU A 109 -47.19 12.64 -13.05
CA LEU A 109 -48.53 13.15 -12.75
C LEU A 109 -48.55 14.00 -11.47
N ASP A 110 -47.83 13.59 -10.43
CA ASP A 110 -47.70 14.34 -9.19
C ASP A 110 -47.02 15.70 -9.44
N ILE A 111 -45.92 15.72 -10.20
CA ILE A 111 -45.22 16.96 -10.59
C ILE A 111 -46.12 17.86 -11.45
N SER A 112 -46.82 17.32 -12.45
CA SER A 112 -47.74 18.10 -13.29
C SER A 112 -48.91 18.68 -12.50
N ARG A 113 -49.44 17.93 -11.52
CA ARG A 113 -50.49 18.41 -10.62
C ARG A 113 -49.98 19.57 -9.78
N GLN A 114 -48.81 19.42 -9.19
CA GLN A 114 -48.19 20.46 -8.36
C GLN A 114 -47.92 21.73 -9.17
N LEU A 115 -47.41 21.60 -10.41
CA LEU A 115 -47.24 22.73 -11.33
C LEU A 115 -48.55 23.46 -11.59
N LYS A 116 -49.61 22.72 -11.92
CA LYS A 116 -50.94 23.30 -12.15
C LYS A 116 -51.46 24.05 -10.92
N MET A 117 -51.28 23.50 -9.71
CA MET A 117 -51.68 24.17 -8.48
C MET A 117 -50.95 25.51 -8.28
N PHE A 118 -49.66 25.60 -8.64
CA PHE A 118 -48.92 26.86 -8.62
C PHE A 118 -49.40 27.85 -9.68
N ASP A 119 -49.68 27.39 -10.90
CA ASP A 119 -50.21 28.25 -11.97
C ASP A 119 -51.61 28.80 -11.63
N ASP A 120 -52.48 27.95 -11.09
CA ASP A 120 -53.82 28.34 -10.65
C ASP A 120 -53.75 29.32 -9.47
N LEU A 121 -52.80 29.14 -8.56
CA LEU A 121 -52.54 30.07 -7.47
C LEU A 121 -52.07 31.44 -7.98
N ALA A 122 -51.14 31.46 -8.94
CA ALA A 122 -50.66 32.70 -9.55
C ALA A 122 -51.79 33.46 -10.26
N LYS A 123 -52.61 32.75 -11.05
CA LYS A 123 -53.80 33.32 -11.69
C LYS A 123 -54.79 33.87 -10.69
N ASN A 124 -55.09 33.14 -9.61
CA ASN A 124 -56.00 33.59 -8.56
C ASN A 124 -55.54 34.91 -7.91
N PHE A 125 -54.24 35.13 -7.74
CA PHE A 125 -53.72 36.41 -7.24
C PHE A 125 -53.92 37.54 -8.25
N SER A 126 -53.64 37.28 -9.53
CA SER A 126 -53.88 38.25 -10.61
C SER A 126 -55.37 38.59 -10.75
N ASP A 127 -56.24 37.59 -10.60
CA ASP A 127 -57.70 37.75 -10.69
C ASP A 127 -58.25 38.62 -9.56
N ILE A 128 -57.71 38.51 -8.34
CA ILE A 128 -58.11 39.38 -7.23
C ILE A 128 -57.79 40.84 -7.55
N THR A 129 -56.62 41.13 -8.10
CA THR A 129 -56.26 42.51 -8.48
C THR A 129 -57.03 43.03 -9.69
N SER A 130 -57.56 42.14 -10.54
CA SER A 130 -58.31 42.52 -11.75
C SER A 130 -59.83 42.57 -11.57
N LYS A 131 -60.36 42.14 -10.42
CA LYS A 131 -61.79 42.23 -10.11
C LYS A 131 -62.29 43.67 -10.28
N PRO A 132 -63.34 43.91 -11.10
CA PRO A 132 -63.83 45.25 -11.41
C PRO A 132 -64.12 46.09 -10.15
N ARG A 133 -64.72 45.46 -9.13
CA ARG A 133 -65.06 46.08 -7.85
C ARG A 133 -63.84 46.60 -7.08
N TYR A 134 -62.71 45.89 -7.11
CA TYR A 134 -61.48 46.36 -6.46
C TYR A 134 -60.74 47.36 -7.33
N LYS A 135 -60.74 47.14 -8.65
CA LYS A 135 -60.12 48.04 -9.62
C LYS A 135 -60.73 49.45 -9.58
N SER A 136 -62.05 49.55 -9.68
CA SER A 136 -62.77 50.82 -9.67
C SER A 136 -62.74 51.52 -8.31
N SER A 137 -62.77 50.76 -7.21
CA SER A 137 -62.93 51.32 -5.86
C SER A 137 -61.64 51.50 -5.06
N LEU A 138 -60.52 50.90 -5.49
CA LEU A 138 -59.23 50.97 -4.78
C LEU A 138 -58.06 51.42 -5.66
N PHE A 139 -58.11 51.23 -6.99
CA PHE A 139 -56.97 51.47 -7.89
C PHE A 139 -57.19 52.58 -8.93
N GLU A 140 -58.44 52.96 -9.24
CA GLU A 140 -58.79 53.96 -10.27
C GLU A 140 -59.40 55.27 -9.71
N ILE A 141 -59.28 55.56 -8.39
CA ILE A 141 -59.84 56.79 -7.76
C ILE A 141 -58.75 57.85 -7.44
N ASP A 142 -59.06 59.13 -7.67
CA ASP A 142 -58.34 60.34 -7.18
C ASP A 142 -58.90 60.91 -5.85
N GLY A 143 -59.62 60.09 -5.04
CA GLY A 143 -60.38 60.50 -3.85
C GLY A 143 -60.33 59.49 -2.69
N ASN A 144 -61.09 59.72 -1.61
CA ASN A 144 -61.05 58.90 -0.39
C ASN A 144 -61.47 57.44 -0.62
N LEU A 145 -60.67 56.50 -0.09
CA LEU A 145 -60.86 55.05 -0.21
C LEU A 145 -62.05 54.54 0.61
N ASP A 146 -62.78 53.57 0.05
CA ASP A 146 -63.82 52.81 0.75
C ASP A 146 -63.19 51.80 1.72
N GLU A 147 -63.32 52.06 3.02
CA GLU A 147 -62.70 51.27 4.09
C GLU A 147 -63.25 49.82 4.16
N ASP A 148 -64.51 49.60 3.81
CA ASP A 148 -65.13 48.27 3.83
C ASP A 148 -64.66 47.42 2.65
N VAL A 149 -64.53 48.04 1.47
CA VAL A 149 -63.97 47.39 0.29
C VAL A 149 -62.48 47.06 0.50
N LEU A 150 -61.73 47.95 1.14
CA LEU A 150 -60.34 47.71 1.52
C LEU A 150 -60.20 46.55 2.50
N ARG A 151 -61.01 46.49 3.57
CA ARG A 151 -61.03 45.38 4.53
C ARG A 151 -61.36 44.04 3.86
N GLN A 152 -62.28 44.05 2.91
CA GLN A 152 -62.65 42.84 2.16
C GLN A 152 -61.51 42.37 1.25
N PHE A 153 -60.88 43.28 0.52
CA PHE A 153 -59.71 42.99 -0.30
C PHE A 153 -58.55 42.45 0.56
N GLU A 154 -58.25 43.09 1.68
CA GLU A 154 -57.21 42.63 2.61
C GLU A 154 -57.47 41.21 3.11
N LYS A 155 -58.72 40.90 3.48
CA LYS A 155 -59.09 39.57 3.95
C LYS A 155 -58.87 38.52 2.87
N GLU A 156 -59.35 38.78 1.64
CA GLU A 156 -59.20 37.84 0.53
C GLU A 156 -57.72 37.63 0.16
N VAL A 157 -56.92 38.70 0.13
CA VAL A 157 -55.47 38.60 -0.10
C VAL A 157 -54.79 37.82 1.03
N LYS A 158 -55.10 38.10 2.30
CA LYS A 158 -54.52 37.40 3.47
C LYS A 158 -54.82 35.90 3.43
N ASP A 159 -56.06 35.52 3.11
CA ASP A 159 -56.46 34.11 3.01
C ASP A 159 -55.72 33.39 1.88
N ARG A 160 -55.53 34.05 0.74
CA ARG A 160 -54.79 33.49 -0.41
C ARG A 160 -53.29 33.38 -0.13
N VAL A 161 -52.70 34.38 0.52
CA VAL A 161 -51.30 34.35 0.97
C VAL A 161 -51.08 33.21 1.97
N LYS A 162 -52.02 32.98 2.89
CA LYS A 162 -51.96 31.85 3.84
C LYS A 162 -51.96 30.51 3.10
N PHE A 163 -52.84 30.33 2.12
CA PHE A 163 -52.89 29.12 1.30
C PHE A 163 -51.61 28.91 0.47
N ALA A 164 -51.10 29.98 -0.15
CA ALA A 164 -49.83 29.95 -0.89
C ALA A 164 -48.66 29.50 -0.01
N ARG A 165 -48.56 30.05 1.21
CA ARG A 165 -47.49 29.69 2.16
C ARG A 165 -47.52 28.22 2.55
N LEU A 166 -48.71 27.65 2.77
CA LEU A 166 -48.87 26.23 3.12
C LEU A 166 -48.41 25.33 1.96
N LEU A 167 -48.85 25.61 0.74
CA LEU A 167 -48.48 24.83 -0.44
C LEU A 167 -46.98 24.90 -0.74
N ILE A 168 -46.37 26.09 -0.59
CA ILE A 168 -44.92 26.27 -0.73
C ILE A 168 -44.18 25.49 0.35
N ALA A 169 -44.65 25.51 1.61
CA ALA A 169 -44.01 24.81 2.71
C ALA A 169 -44.01 23.28 2.50
N GLU A 170 -45.13 22.71 2.07
CA GLU A 170 -45.24 21.28 1.74
C GLU A 170 -44.35 20.89 0.55
N SER A 171 -44.30 21.75 -0.47
CA SER A 171 -43.48 21.54 -1.66
C SER A 171 -41.96 21.66 -1.40
N LYS A 172 -41.58 22.49 -0.43
CA LYS A 172 -40.18 22.84 -0.13
C LYS A 172 -39.34 21.62 0.22
N GLU A 173 -39.89 20.67 0.96
CA GLU A 173 -39.15 19.48 1.40
C GLU A 173 -38.62 18.65 0.21
N ASN A 174 -39.39 18.55 -0.88
CA ASN A 174 -38.98 17.82 -2.09
C ASN A 174 -37.79 18.48 -2.80
N TYR A 175 -37.80 19.82 -2.92
CA TYR A 175 -36.69 20.58 -3.49
C TYR A 175 -35.46 20.55 -2.57
N ASP A 176 -35.67 20.67 -1.26
CA ASP A 176 -34.60 20.60 -0.26
C ASP A 176 -33.94 19.21 -0.26
N ASN A 177 -34.68 18.13 -0.47
CA ASN A 177 -34.12 16.77 -0.54
C ASN A 177 -33.22 16.57 -1.78
N GLN A 178 -33.64 17.05 -2.96
CA GLN A 178 -32.78 17.02 -4.15
C GLN A 178 -31.51 17.86 -3.97
N LEU A 179 -31.64 19.05 -3.39
CA LEU A 179 -30.50 19.90 -3.07
C LEU A 179 -29.57 19.25 -2.03
N LYS A 180 -30.11 18.59 -1.00
CA LYS A 180 -29.33 17.84 0.00
C LYS A 180 -28.58 16.66 -0.65
N ILE A 181 -29.22 15.91 -1.54
CA ILE A 181 -28.58 14.81 -2.27
C ILE A 181 -27.45 15.34 -3.15
N GLN A 182 -27.68 16.45 -3.87
CA GLN A 182 -26.66 17.08 -4.70
C GLN A 182 -25.48 17.58 -3.85
N LYS A 183 -25.74 18.28 -2.74
CA LYS A 183 -24.69 18.72 -1.80
C LYS A 183 -23.90 17.55 -1.22
N LEU A 184 -24.57 16.44 -0.87
CA LEU A 184 -23.90 15.24 -0.37
C LEU A 184 -23.00 14.63 -1.45
N LYS A 185 -23.50 14.53 -2.68
CA LYS A 185 -22.73 14.05 -3.84
C LYS A 185 -21.49 14.91 -4.07
N ASP A 186 -21.64 16.23 -4.09
CA ASP A 186 -20.53 17.17 -4.27
C ASP A 186 -19.51 17.06 -3.13
N THR A 187 -19.99 16.88 -1.88
CA THR A 187 -19.12 16.64 -0.72
C THR A 187 -18.34 15.33 -0.87
N ILE A 188 -18.98 14.24 -1.31
CA ILE A 188 -18.31 12.96 -1.55
C ILE A 188 -17.21 13.11 -2.61
N PHE A 189 -17.49 13.83 -3.70
CA PHE A 189 -16.48 14.10 -4.74
C PHE A 189 -15.32 14.94 -4.20
N ALA A 190 -15.60 16.02 -3.47
CA ALA A 190 -14.58 16.87 -2.86
C ALA A 190 -13.71 16.10 -1.87
N VAL A 191 -14.31 15.31 -0.97
CA VAL A 191 -13.58 14.46 -0.02
C VAL A 191 -12.75 13.40 -0.73
N ARG A 192 -13.26 12.81 -1.83
CA ARG A 192 -12.50 11.84 -2.64
C ARG A 192 -11.28 12.48 -3.30
N GLU A 193 -11.41 13.72 -3.79
CA GLU A 193 -10.29 14.47 -4.36
C GLU A 193 -9.24 14.80 -3.29
N LEU A 194 -9.67 15.28 -2.12
CA LEU A 194 -8.80 15.52 -0.97
C LEU A 194 -8.07 14.25 -0.52
N LEU A 195 -8.78 13.11 -0.46
CA LEU A 195 -8.18 11.81 -0.17
C LEU A 195 -7.13 11.43 -1.23
N GLY A 196 -7.41 11.68 -2.51
CA GLY A 196 -6.46 11.47 -3.60
C GLY A 196 -5.18 12.30 -3.44
N LYS A 197 -5.33 13.59 -3.10
CA LYS A 197 -4.19 14.50 -2.82
C LYS A 197 -3.41 14.04 -1.59
N ALA A 198 -4.09 13.71 -0.50
CA ALA A 198 -3.48 13.22 0.74
C ALA A 198 -2.71 11.91 0.52
N LYS A 199 -3.26 10.95 -0.25
CA LYS A 199 -2.58 9.70 -0.60
C LYS A 199 -1.30 9.94 -1.41
N LYS A 200 -1.33 10.83 -2.40
CA LYS A 200 -0.14 11.20 -3.19
C LYS A 200 0.94 11.84 -2.32
N ASN A 201 0.55 12.79 -1.47
CA ASN A 201 1.47 13.46 -0.55
C ASN A 201 2.05 12.47 0.48
N GLY A 202 1.23 11.56 1.03
CA GLY A 202 1.67 10.52 1.94
C GLY A 202 2.67 9.55 1.30
N ALA A 203 2.41 9.11 0.06
CA ALA A 203 3.34 8.25 -0.69
C ALA A 203 4.67 8.94 -0.98
N PHE A 204 4.64 10.24 -1.32
CA PHE A 204 5.84 11.03 -1.54
C PHE A 204 6.66 11.21 -0.25
N ALA A 205 6.00 11.58 0.86
CA ALA A 205 6.65 11.72 2.17
C ALA A 205 7.25 10.39 2.66
N SER A 206 6.52 9.28 2.48
CA SER A 206 7.02 7.93 2.81
C SER A 206 8.26 7.57 1.99
N SER A 207 8.30 7.91 0.69
CA SER A 207 9.48 7.69 -0.16
C SER A 207 10.69 8.51 0.27
N ILE A 208 10.50 9.75 0.73
CA ILE A 208 11.58 10.57 1.29
C ILE A 208 12.08 9.94 2.60
N ALA A 209 11.19 9.60 3.52
CA ALA A 209 11.55 8.98 4.80
C ALA A 209 12.31 7.67 4.61
N ALA A 210 11.90 6.83 3.66
CA ALA A 210 12.55 5.55 3.35
C ALA A 210 14.00 5.68 2.83
N LYS A 211 14.35 6.83 2.24
CA LYS A 211 15.69 7.10 1.69
C LYS A 211 16.54 7.99 2.59
N SER A 212 15.94 8.55 3.62
CA SER A 212 16.64 9.42 4.56
C SER A 212 17.35 8.56 5.59
N ILE A 213 18.54 8.98 6.02
CA ILE A 213 19.23 8.37 7.15
C ILE A 213 18.65 8.97 8.44
N PRO A 214 18.03 8.17 9.33
CA PRO A 214 17.57 8.65 10.63
C PRO A 214 18.70 9.29 11.44
N LYS A 215 18.37 10.35 12.19
CA LYS A 215 19.35 11.04 13.05
C LYS A 215 20.02 10.10 14.06
N SER A 216 19.28 9.13 14.57
CA SER A 216 19.78 8.12 15.51
C SER A 216 20.83 7.20 14.86
N LEU A 217 20.59 6.71 13.64
CA LEU A 217 21.57 5.91 12.89
C LEU A 217 22.81 6.72 12.51
N HIS A 218 22.61 7.97 12.07
CA HIS A 218 23.73 8.86 11.79
C HIS A 218 24.58 9.14 13.04
N CYS A 219 23.94 9.44 14.18
CA CYS A 219 24.61 9.61 15.46
C CYS A 219 25.42 8.38 15.84
N LEU A 220 24.85 7.18 15.73
CA LEU A 220 25.52 5.93 16.06
C LEU A 220 26.79 5.74 15.21
N ALA A 221 26.68 5.89 13.89
CA ALA A 221 27.82 5.74 12.99
C ALA A 221 28.96 6.71 13.37
N MET A 222 28.62 7.97 13.65
CA MET A 222 29.59 8.98 14.09
C MET A 222 30.24 8.62 15.42
N ARG A 223 29.48 8.14 16.41
CA ARG A 223 30.02 7.73 17.73
C ARG A 223 30.96 6.53 17.62
N LEU A 224 30.63 5.55 16.78
CA LEU A 224 31.50 4.39 16.54
C LEU A 224 32.82 4.81 15.85
N VAL A 225 32.77 5.77 14.93
CA VAL A 225 33.98 6.32 14.28
C VAL A 225 34.81 7.12 15.28
N GLU A 226 34.18 7.95 16.11
CA GLU A 226 34.84 8.69 17.20
C GLU A 226 35.56 7.72 18.16
N GLU A 227 34.89 6.64 18.57
CA GLU A 227 35.46 5.59 19.43
C GLU A 227 36.70 4.93 18.81
N ARG A 228 36.73 4.72 17.49
CA ARG A 228 37.92 4.22 16.79
C ARG A 228 39.09 5.20 16.86
N ILE A 229 38.80 6.49 16.66
CA ILE A 229 39.80 7.56 16.62
C ILE A 229 40.40 7.77 18.02
N SER A 230 39.57 7.69 19.07
CA SER A 230 40.01 7.82 20.46
C SER A 230 40.82 6.62 20.95
N HIS A 231 40.55 5.42 20.41
CA HIS A 231 41.19 4.17 20.86
C HIS A 231 41.77 3.34 19.70
N PRO A 232 42.71 3.87 18.89
CA PRO A 232 43.16 3.22 17.65
C PRO A 232 43.80 1.85 17.87
N GLU A 233 44.50 1.66 19.00
CA GLU A 233 45.14 0.42 19.39
C GLU A 233 44.15 -0.73 19.62
N LYS A 234 42.95 -0.43 20.14
CA LYS A 234 41.88 -1.41 20.40
C LYS A 234 41.27 -1.95 19.11
N TYR A 235 41.25 -1.13 18.06
CA TYR A 235 40.57 -1.42 16.79
C TYR A 235 41.54 -1.65 15.61
N LYS A 236 42.75 -2.15 15.91
CA LYS A 236 43.66 -2.67 14.89
C LYS A 236 43.02 -3.78 14.07
N GLU A 237 43.39 -3.85 12.80
CA GLU A 237 42.91 -4.89 11.89
C GLU A 237 43.55 -6.22 12.26
N ASP A 238 42.71 -7.23 12.42
CA ASP A 238 43.15 -8.58 12.67
C ASP A 238 43.66 -9.20 11.37
N LEU A 239 44.58 -10.17 11.47
CA LEU A 239 45.08 -10.89 10.30
C LEU A 239 43.95 -11.68 9.62
N PRO A 240 44.00 -11.84 8.29
CA PRO A 240 43.05 -12.68 7.57
C PRO A 240 43.04 -14.10 8.16
N LYS A 241 41.84 -14.58 8.50
CA LYS A 241 41.63 -15.92 9.05
C LYS A 241 41.28 -16.89 7.92
N SER A 242 41.74 -18.14 8.03
CA SER A 242 41.49 -19.20 7.03
C SER A 242 40.00 -19.53 6.86
N GLU A 243 39.22 -19.37 7.93
CA GLU A 243 37.79 -19.66 8.01
C GLU A 243 36.97 -18.80 7.02
N PHE A 244 37.50 -17.65 6.60
CA PHE A 244 36.83 -16.81 5.60
C PHE A 244 36.88 -17.37 4.18
N GLU A 245 37.68 -18.41 3.94
CA GLU A 245 37.82 -19.05 2.64
C GLU A 245 37.56 -20.56 2.66
N ASP A 246 37.16 -21.10 3.81
CA ASP A 246 36.96 -22.53 4.03
C ASP A 246 35.59 -23.00 3.47
N PRO A 247 35.55 -23.71 2.34
CA PRO A 247 34.29 -24.09 1.70
C PRO A 247 33.41 -25.06 2.53
N ASP A 248 33.94 -25.65 3.60
CA ASP A 248 33.18 -26.55 4.49
C ASP A 248 32.32 -25.79 5.52
N LEU A 249 32.46 -24.47 5.61
CA LEU A 249 31.67 -23.60 6.49
C LEU A 249 30.44 -23.00 5.78
N TYR A 250 29.53 -22.44 6.57
CA TYR A 250 28.32 -21.80 6.06
C TYR A 250 28.55 -20.30 5.84
N HIS A 251 28.76 -19.92 4.58
CA HIS A 251 29.06 -18.55 4.19
C HIS A 251 27.82 -17.71 3.86
N TYR A 252 27.76 -16.51 4.43
CA TYR A 252 26.71 -15.54 4.24
C TYR A 252 27.28 -14.25 3.62
N ALA A 253 26.65 -13.75 2.55
CA ALA A 253 26.97 -12.45 1.97
C ALA A 253 25.90 -11.43 2.39
N ILE A 254 26.33 -10.33 3.02
CA ILE A 254 25.47 -9.24 3.47
C ILE A 254 26.05 -7.91 2.99
N PHE A 255 25.29 -7.14 2.23
CA PHE A 255 25.74 -5.85 1.69
C PHE A 255 24.88 -4.72 2.24
N SER A 256 25.48 -3.79 2.98
CA SER A 256 24.74 -2.73 3.66
C SER A 256 25.65 -1.63 4.16
N ASP A 257 25.09 -0.43 4.27
CA ASP A 257 25.65 0.74 4.92
C ASP A 257 25.06 0.97 6.34
N ASN A 258 24.19 0.07 6.81
CA ASN A 258 23.46 0.21 8.06
C ASN A 258 23.94 -0.77 9.13
N VAL A 259 24.71 -0.25 10.09
CA VAL A 259 25.32 -1.05 11.18
C VAL A 259 24.30 -1.87 11.97
N ILE A 260 23.13 -1.30 12.29
CA ILE A 260 22.12 -2.01 13.10
C ILE A 260 21.35 -3.04 12.29
N ALA A 261 21.06 -2.75 11.03
CA ALA A 261 20.42 -3.72 10.15
C ALA A 261 21.29 -4.98 10.01
N VAL A 262 22.59 -4.81 9.70
CA VAL A 262 23.53 -5.94 9.64
C VAL A 262 23.66 -6.66 10.97
N SER A 263 23.77 -5.95 12.09
CA SER A 263 23.89 -6.59 13.40
C SER A 263 22.66 -7.43 13.75
N VAL A 264 21.45 -6.98 13.40
CA VAL A 264 20.23 -7.75 13.57
C VAL A 264 20.23 -9.01 12.69
N VAL A 265 20.64 -8.92 11.41
CA VAL A 265 20.75 -10.10 10.54
C VAL A 265 21.70 -11.13 11.15
N VAL A 266 22.94 -10.72 11.46
CA VAL A 266 23.96 -11.61 12.04
C VAL A 266 23.48 -12.23 13.36
N ARG A 267 22.97 -11.40 14.28
CA ARG A 267 22.47 -11.88 15.58
C ARG A 267 21.28 -12.82 15.43
N SER A 268 20.39 -12.56 14.48
CA SER A 268 19.24 -13.42 14.22
C SER A 268 19.64 -14.77 13.62
N VAL A 269 20.65 -14.82 12.75
CA VAL A 269 21.20 -16.10 12.25
C VAL A 269 21.82 -16.89 13.41
N VAL A 270 22.74 -16.27 14.13
CA VAL A 270 23.53 -16.91 15.20
C VAL A 270 22.64 -17.44 16.33
N LYS A 271 21.66 -16.64 16.77
CA LYS A 271 20.77 -17.03 17.87
C LYS A 271 19.87 -18.22 17.52
N ASN A 272 19.60 -18.45 16.24
CA ASN A 272 18.75 -19.54 15.78
C ASN A 272 19.54 -20.68 15.12
N ALA A 273 20.87 -20.60 15.09
CA ALA A 273 21.74 -21.62 14.50
C ALA A 273 22.02 -22.75 15.49
N GLU A 274 22.05 -23.99 14.98
CA GLU A 274 22.40 -25.16 15.81
C GLU A 274 23.90 -25.21 16.14
N GLU A 275 24.76 -24.83 15.19
CA GLU A 275 26.22 -24.84 15.32
C GLU A 275 26.82 -23.47 14.98
N PRO A 276 26.67 -22.43 15.83
CA PRO A 276 27.00 -21.05 15.46
C PRO A 276 28.46 -20.84 15.01
N TRP A 277 29.42 -21.61 15.54
CA TRP A 277 30.84 -21.53 15.17
C TRP A 277 31.14 -21.94 13.72
N LYS A 278 30.18 -22.57 13.01
CA LYS A 278 30.33 -22.89 11.58
C LYS A 278 29.88 -21.78 10.64
N HIS A 279 29.37 -20.67 11.17
CA HIS A 279 28.78 -19.60 10.35
C HIS A 279 29.79 -18.48 10.11
N VAL A 280 29.92 -18.09 8.84
CA VAL A 280 30.87 -17.08 8.36
C VAL A 280 30.11 -15.97 7.64
N PHE A 281 30.16 -14.75 8.16
CA PHE A 281 29.49 -13.59 7.61
C PHE A 281 30.47 -12.67 6.90
N HIS A 282 30.29 -12.50 5.60
CA HIS A 282 30.99 -11.50 4.81
C HIS A 282 30.11 -10.27 4.66
N VAL A 283 30.42 -9.25 5.45
CA VAL A 283 29.76 -7.96 5.42
C VAL A 283 30.55 -7.05 4.49
N VAL A 284 29.89 -6.52 3.45
CA VAL A 284 30.48 -5.49 2.59
C VAL A 284 29.72 -4.20 2.72
N THR A 285 30.47 -3.13 2.98
CA THR A 285 29.94 -1.78 3.22
C THR A 285 30.71 -0.77 2.38
N ASP A 286 30.18 0.45 2.27
CA ASP A 286 30.95 1.57 1.73
C ASP A 286 32.09 1.98 2.69
N ARG A 287 33.04 2.74 2.15
CA ARG A 287 34.19 3.26 2.91
C ARG A 287 33.79 4.17 4.08
N MET A 288 32.66 4.86 4.02
CA MET A 288 32.22 5.78 5.07
C MET A 288 31.76 5.04 6.33
N ASN A 289 31.12 3.88 6.15
CA ASN A 289 30.56 3.07 7.23
C ASN A 289 31.50 1.94 7.69
N LEU A 290 32.57 1.65 6.95
CA LEU A 290 33.56 0.61 7.26
C LEU A 290 34.09 0.69 8.70
N ALA A 291 34.50 1.88 9.13
CA ALA A 291 35.06 2.06 10.46
C ALA A 291 34.02 1.80 11.56
N ALA A 292 32.81 2.34 11.41
CA ALA A 292 31.71 2.13 12.34
C ALA A 292 31.35 0.64 12.45
N MET A 293 31.22 -0.04 11.32
CA MET A 293 30.86 -1.46 11.25
C MET A 293 31.93 -2.36 11.90
N LYS A 294 33.22 -2.11 11.63
CA LYS A 294 34.34 -2.82 12.28
C LYS A 294 34.36 -2.62 13.80
N VAL A 295 34.15 -1.38 14.26
CA VAL A 295 34.09 -1.07 15.70
C VAL A 295 32.92 -1.78 16.36
N TRP A 296 31.74 -1.75 15.74
CA TRP A 296 30.55 -2.43 16.25
C TRP A 296 30.82 -3.91 16.52
N PHE A 297 31.30 -4.66 15.52
CA PHE A 297 31.56 -6.10 15.68
C PHE A 297 32.74 -6.43 16.60
N LYS A 298 33.64 -5.47 16.87
CA LYS A 298 34.70 -5.63 17.87
C LYS A 298 34.23 -5.32 19.29
N MET A 299 33.34 -4.33 19.47
CA MET A 299 32.71 -4.01 20.76
C MET A 299 31.61 -4.99 21.16
N ARG A 300 30.97 -5.62 20.16
CA ARG A 300 29.94 -6.65 20.31
C ARG A 300 30.32 -7.88 19.50
N PRO A 301 31.31 -8.66 19.98
CA PRO A 301 31.65 -9.94 19.37
C PRO A 301 30.43 -10.83 19.27
N VAL A 302 30.33 -11.56 18.16
CA VAL A 302 29.21 -12.46 17.92
C VAL A 302 29.28 -13.65 18.86
N GLU A 303 28.16 -13.97 19.51
CA GLU A 303 28.03 -15.10 20.42
C GLU A 303 28.24 -16.44 19.68
N GLY A 304 28.64 -17.48 20.41
CA GLY A 304 28.72 -18.85 19.86
C GLY A 304 29.87 -19.12 18.89
N GLY A 305 30.82 -18.18 18.73
CA GLY A 305 32.05 -18.39 17.96
C GLY A 305 31.93 -18.19 16.45
N ALA A 306 30.84 -17.59 15.96
CA ALA A 306 30.69 -17.29 14.54
C ALA A 306 31.72 -16.26 14.05
N HIS A 307 32.06 -16.32 12.77
CA HIS A 307 33.09 -15.48 12.15
C HIS A 307 32.45 -14.33 11.38
N VAL A 308 32.90 -13.10 11.61
CA VAL A 308 32.44 -11.91 10.85
C VAL A 308 33.64 -11.22 10.23
N GLU A 309 33.56 -11.00 8.92
CA GLU A 309 34.51 -10.19 8.17
C GLU A 309 33.79 -8.95 7.64
N VAL A 310 34.41 -7.77 7.80
CA VAL A 310 33.89 -6.53 7.26
C VAL A 310 34.90 -5.94 6.27
N ARG A 311 34.50 -5.85 4.99
CA ARG A 311 35.32 -5.27 3.90
C ARG A 311 34.65 -4.06 3.27
N ALA A 312 35.46 -3.17 2.70
CA ALA A 312 34.94 -2.08 1.90
C ALA A 312 34.67 -2.56 0.47
N LEU A 313 33.71 -1.93 -0.19
CA LEU A 313 33.43 -2.11 -1.61
C LEU A 313 34.70 -1.92 -2.47
N GLU A 314 35.52 -0.93 -2.11
CA GLU A 314 36.71 -0.53 -2.87
C GLU A 314 37.90 -1.47 -2.70
N ASP A 315 37.85 -2.41 -1.75
CA ASP A 315 38.93 -3.37 -1.51
C ASP A 315 38.98 -4.46 -2.61
N TYR A 316 37.90 -4.62 -3.38
CA TYR A 316 37.81 -5.61 -4.45
C TYR A 316 38.41 -5.09 -5.76
N LYS A 317 39.50 -5.70 -6.23
CA LYS A 317 40.24 -5.26 -7.44
C LYS A 317 39.41 -5.19 -8.72
N PHE A 318 38.39 -6.06 -8.85
CA PHE A 318 37.51 -6.07 -10.03
C PHE A 318 36.52 -4.90 -10.03
N MET A 319 36.35 -4.19 -8.92
CA MET A 319 35.44 -3.03 -8.79
C MET A 319 36.03 -1.79 -9.44
N ASN A 320 36.08 -1.79 -10.76
CA ASN A 320 36.52 -0.67 -11.59
C ASN A 320 35.56 -0.47 -12.77
N SER A 321 35.50 0.75 -13.31
CA SER A 321 34.57 1.09 -14.40
C SER A 321 34.91 0.46 -15.75
N ALA A 322 36.12 -0.11 -15.91
CA ALA A 322 36.43 -0.90 -17.10
C ALA A 322 35.67 -2.24 -17.10
N TYR A 323 35.55 -2.88 -15.94
CA TYR A 323 34.89 -4.18 -15.80
C TYR A 323 33.40 -4.08 -15.43
N VAL A 324 33.02 -3.19 -14.50
CA VAL A 324 31.67 -3.09 -13.92
C VAL A 324 30.81 -2.08 -14.69
N PRO A 325 29.79 -2.50 -15.47
CA PRO A 325 29.03 -1.60 -16.33
C PRO A 325 28.25 -0.53 -15.57
N VAL A 326 27.69 -0.90 -14.41
CA VAL A 326 26.92 0.04 -13.59
C VAL A 326 27.80 1.15 -13.05
N LEU A 327 29.01 0.82 -12.57
CA LEU A 327 29.96 1.81 -12.07
C LEU A 327 30.35 2.79 -13.18
N ARG A 328 30.62 2.28 -14.39
CA ARG A 328 30.87 3.11 -15.58
C ARG A 328 29.70 4.05 -15.89
N GLN A 329 28.46 3.56 -15.81
CA GLN A 329 27.27 4.37 -16.04
C GLN A 329 27.11 5.48 -14.98
N ILE A 330 27.38 5.16 -13.71
CA ILE A 330 27.33 6.12 -12.60
C ILE A 330 28.38 7.22 -12.80
N GLU A 331 29.63 6.86 -13.05
CA GLU A 331 30.73 7.81 -13.28
C GLU A 331 30.46 8.72 -14.48
N SER A 332 30.08 8.13 -15.62
CA SER A 332 29.77 8.87 -16.85
C SER A 332 28.62 9.87 -16.65
N ALA A 333 27.63 9.49 -15.84
CA ALA A 333 26.49 10.36 -15.59
C ALA A 333 26.79 11.46 -14.56
N LYS A 334 27.60 11.19 -13.53
CA LYS A 334 28.13 12.23 -12.63
C LYS A 334 28.93 13.28 -13.41
N GLN A 335 29.75 12.84 -14.37
CA GLN A 335 30.53 13.73 -15.22
C GLN A 335 29.64 14.60 -16.12
N ARG A 336 28.64 14.01 -16.79
CA ARG A 336 27.66 14.78 -17.58
C ARG A 336 26.92 15.81 -16.73
N PHE A 337 26.44 15.41 -15.56
CA PHE A 337 25.76 16.32 -14.64
C PHE A 337 26.65 17.50 -14.23
N TYR A 338 27.90 17.25 -13.87
CA TYR A 338 28.86 18.31 -13.54
C TYR A 338 29.11 19.28 -14.70
N LEU A 339 29.20 18.76 -15.94
CA LEU A 339 29.39 19.58 -17.14
C LEU A 339 28.14 20.39 -17.49
N GLU A 340 26.95 19.79 -17.41
CA GLU A 340 25.66 20.45 -17.66
C GLU A 340 25.38 21.56 -16.64
N HIS A 341 25.69 21.34 -15.36
CA HIS A 341 25.47 22.34 -14.31
C HIS A 341 26.56 23.43 -14.21
N LYS A 342 27.67 23.31 -14.95
CA LYS A 342 28.59 24.42 -15.18
C LYS A 342 28.08 25.41 -16.24
N MET A 343 27.07 25.03 -17.03
CA MET A 343 26.43 25.88 -18.03
C MET A 343 25.05 26.30 -17.52
N GLU A 344 24.91 27.56 -17.12
CA GLU A 344 23.68 28.13 -16.57
C GLU A 344 22.50 27.96 -17.55
N ASN A 345 21.52 27.12 -17.17
CA ASN A 345 20.07 27.22 -17.39
C ASN A 345 19.42 25.82 -17.47
N ALA A 346 19.21 25.17 -16.33
CA ALA A 346 18.39 23.96 -16.26
C ALA A 346 16.92 24.34 -16.04
N THR A 347 16.26 24.79 -17.10
CA THR A 347 14.80 24.89 -17.15
C THR A 347 14.17 23.49 -17.04
N LYS A 348 13.14 23.43 -16.19
CA LYS A 348 12.12 22.40 -16.05
C LYS A 348 11.87 21.59 -17.35
N ASP A 349 12.38 20.36 -17.45
CA ASP A 349 11.62 19.12 -17.78
C ASP A 349 12.55 17.91 -18.01
N GLY A 350 12.10 16.71 -17.64
CA GLY A 350 12.66 15.41 -18.08
C GLY A 350 14.00 14.92 -17.49
N SER A 351 15.00 15.78 -17.30
CA SER A 351 16.37 15.39 -16.86
C SER A 351 16.46 14.88 -15.42
N ASN A 352 15.48 15.25 -14.58
CA ASN A 352 15.40 14.86 -13.17
C ASN A 352 15.18 13.35 -12.94
N MET A 353 14.58 12.63 -13.90
CA MET A 353 14.29 11.20 -13.72
C MET A 353 15.54 10.33 -13.87
N LYS A 354 16.45 10.71 -14.77
CA LYS A 354 17.72 10.01 -15.03
C LYS A 354 18.73 10.24 -13.90
N PHE A 355 18.79 11.47 -13.36
CA PHE A 355 19.61 11.77 -12.17
C PHE A 355 19.09 11.07 -10.91
N ARG A 356 17.77 11.10 -10.69
CA ARG A 356 17.16 10.30 -9.61
C ARG A 356 17.50 8.83 -9.80
N TYR A 357 17.34 8.25 -10.99
CA TYR A 357 17.73 6.84 -11.25
C TYR A 357 19.17 6.51 -10.81
N LEU A 358 20.13 7.41 -11.02
CA LEU A 358 21.54 7.22 -10.63
C LEU A 358 21.78 7.30 -9.11
N GLU A 359 21.00 8.10 -8.37
CA GLU A 359 20.95 8.03 -6.90
C GLU A 359 20.37 6.70 -6.38
N HIS A 360 19.59 5.97 -7.19
CA HIS A 360 19.03 4.66 -6.80
C HIS A 360 19.98 3.48 -7.07
N MET A 361 21.09 3.70 -7.77
CA MET A 361 22.08 2.66 -8.05
C MET A 361 23.10 2.61 -6.91
N SER A 362 22.67 2.17 -5.73
CA SER A 362 23.64 1.80 -4.69
C SER A 362 24.51 0.66 -5.23
N MET A 363 25.81 0.91 -5.38
CA MET A 363 26.75 -0.11 -5.84
C MET A 363 26.77 -1.33 -4.91
N LEU A 364 26.51 -1.15 -3.62
CA LEU A 364 26.35 -2.24 -2.66
C LEU A 364 25.23 -3.20 -3.08
N ASN A 365 24.12 -2.69 -3.63
CA ASN A 365 23.06 -3.55 -4.12
C ASN A 365 23.48 -4.35 -5.36
N HIS A 366 24.35 -3.80 -6.21
CA HIS A 366 24.81 -4.49 -7.42
C HIS A 366 25.92 -5.51 -7.16
N LEU A 367 26.57 -5.49 -5.98
CA LEU A 367 27.55 -6.51 -5.60
C LEU A 367 27.01 -7.93 -5.62
N ARG A 368 25.69 -8.10 -5.46
CA ARG A 368 25.04 -9.41 -5.52
C ARG A 368 25.25 -10.15 -6.84
N PHE A 369 25.67 -9.46 -7.90
CA PHE A 369 26.00 -10.05 -9.20
C PHE A 369 27.47 -10.45 -9.34
N TYR A 370 28.29 -10.25 -8.30
CA TYR A 370 29.73 -10.49 -8.31
C TYR A 370 30.20 -11.50 -7.25
N LEU A 371 29.27 -12.31 -6.72
CA LEU A 371 29.58 -13.25 -5.64
C LEU A 371 30.72 -14.24 -6.00
N PRO A 372 30.80 -14.81 -7.22
CA PRO A 372 31.93 -15.67 -7.58
C PRO A 372 33.28 -14.93 -7.68
N GLU A 373 33.27 -13.66 -8.07
CA GLU A 373 34.46 -12.81 -8.16
C GLU A 373 34.96 -12.41 -6.77
N MET A 374 34.03 -12.24 -5.82
CA MET A 374 34.33 -11.93 -4.42
C MET A 374 34.83 -13.14 -3.65
N TYR A 375 34.27 -14.32 -3.92
CA TYR A 375 34.52 -15.55 -3.15
C TYR A 375 34.91 -16.72 -4.07
N PRO A 376 36.08 -16.67 -4.73
CA PRO A 376 36.46 -17.64 -5.75
C PRO A 376 36.73 -19.05 -5.21
N LYS A 377 36.92 -19.22 -3.90
CA LYS A 377 37.18 -20.54 -3.29
C LYS A 377 35.92 -21.26 -2.80
N LEU A 378 34.78 -20.56 -2.74
CA LEU A 378 33.54 -21.11 -2.20
C LEU A 378 32.71 -21.78 -3.30
N HIS A 379 31.95 -22.81 -2.92
CA HIS A 379 31.03 -23.54 -3.81
C HIS A 379 29.59 -23.05 -3.70
N LYS A 380 29.13 -22.74 -2.49
CA LYS A 380 27.81 -22.18 -2.23
C LYS A 380 27.90 -21.01 -1.26
N ILE A 381 26.99 -20.05 -1.40
CA ILE A 381 26.88 -18.91 -0.50
C ILE A 381 25.42 -18.50 -0.35
N LEU A 382 25.03 -18.13 0.86
CA LEU A 382 23.70 -17.58 1.12
C LEU A 382 23.75 -16.05 1.13
N PHE A 383 23.01 -15.43 0.23
CA PHE A 383 22.82 -13.98 0.23
C PHE A 383 21.66 -13.60 1.15
N LEU A 384 21.89 -12.63 2.04
CA LEU A 384 20.85 -12.03 2.89
C LEU A 384 20.85 -10.50 2.70
N ASP A 385 19.67 -9.92 2.43
CA ASP A 385 19.52 -8.46 2.51
C ASP A 385 19.56 -8.01 4.00
N ASP A 386 19.84 -6.74 4.26
CA ASP A 386 19.97 -6.18 5.62
C ASP A 386 18.63 -5.97 6.35
N ASP A 387 17.53 -6.04 5.62
CA ASP A 387 16.16 -5.87 6.08
C ASP A 387 15.45 -7.21 6.35
N VAL A 388 16.21 -8.27 6.65
CA VAL A 388 15.67 -9.58 7.03
C VAL A 388 15.87 -9.91 8.51
N VAL A 389 15.06 -10.83 9.00
CA VAL A 389 15.23 -11.47 10.30
C VAL A 389 15.13 -12.97 10.11
N VAL A 390 16.11 -13.69 10.65
CA VAL A 390 16.15 -15.15 10.64
C VAL A 390 15.52 -15.69 11.92
N GLN A 391 14.62 -16.66 11.79
CA GLN A 391 13.83 -17.24 12.88
C GLN A 391 14.09 -18.74 13.08
N LYS A 392 14.79 -19.39 12.15
CA LYS A 392 15.10 -20.82 12.17
C LYS A 392 16.51 -21.06 11.63
N ASP A 393 17.07 -22.22 11.96
CA ASP A 393 18.35 -22.66 11.40
C ASP A 393 18.30 -22.72 9.85
N LEU A 394 19.32 -22.17 9.21
CA LEU A 394 19.39 -22.03 7.75
C LEU A 394 20.29 -23.07 7.08
N THR A 395 20.97 -23.94 7.84
CA THR A 395 21.93 -24.91 7.28
C THR A 395 21.26 -25.88 6.31
N GLY A 396 19.95 -26.12 6.48
CA GLY A 396 19.13 -26.90 5.55
C GLY A 396 19.19 -26.39 4.10
N LEU A 397 19.42 -25.09 3.86
CA LEU A 397 19.53 -24.51 2.51
C LEU A 397 20.73 -25.06 1.72
N TRP A 398 21.86 -25.35 2.38
CA TRP A 398 23.04 -25.92 1.72
C TRP A 398 22.80 -27.36 1.24
N LYS A 399 21.91 -28.08 1.91
CA LYS A 399 21.52 -29.48 1.61
C LYS A 399 20.51 -29.58 0.46
N ILE A 400 19.93 -28.47 0.02
CA ILE A 400 18.97 -28.47 -1.09
C ILE A 400 19.70 -28.76 -2.40
N ASP A 401 19.18 -29.74 -3.15
CA ASP A 401 19.54 -29.95 -4.55
C ASP A 401 18.91 -28.86 -5.42
N LEU A 402 19.77 -28.00 -5.97
CA LEU A 402 19.37 -26.96 -6.92
C LEU A 402 19.13 -27.52 -8.33
N SER A 403 19.37 -28.81 -8.55
CA SER A 403 19.14 -29.51 -9.82
C SER A 403 19.93 -28.87 -10.97
N GLY A 404 21.21 -28.57 -10.71
CA GLY A 404 22.13 -27.90 -11.64
C GLY A 404 21.90 -26.40 -11.83
N LYS A 405 20.91 -25.80 -11.16
CA LYS A 405 20.59 -24.38 -11.27
C LYS A 405 21.47 -23.52 -10.36
N VAL A 406 21.61 -22.25 -10.71
CA VAL A 406 22.51 -21.29 -10.05
C VAL A 406 21.91 -20.70 -8.78
N ASN A 407 20.60 -20.44 -8.76
CA ASN A 407 19.93 -19.70 -7.69
C ASN A 407 18.80 -20.53 -7.08
N GLY A 408 18.75 -20.67 -5.76
CA GLY A 408 17.58 -21.11 -5.01
C GLY A 408 16.86 -19.90 -4.39
N ALA A 409 15.62 -19.66 -4.80
CA ALA A 409 14.82 -18.53 -4.31
C ALA A 409 13.34 -18.91 -4.14
N VAL A 410 12.63 -18.22 -3.24
CA VAL A 410 11.18 -18.35 -3.12
C VAL A 410 10.48 -17.53 -4.20
N GLU A 411 9.58 -18.19 -4.93
CA GLU A 411 8.71 -17.56 -5.92
C GLU A 411 7.61 -16.71 -5.26
N THR A 412 7.38 -15.52 -5.80
CA THR A 412 6.47 -14.51 -5.22
C THR A 412 5.17 -14.33 -6.00
N CYS A 413 5.01 -15.00 -7.15
CA CYS A 413 3.81 -14.83 -7.96
C CYS A 413 2.54 -15.41 -7.31
N PHE A 414 1.44 -14.68 -7.51
CA PHE A 414 0.10 -15.11 -7.16
C PHE A 414 -0.87 -14.68 -8.27
N GLY A 415 -1.47 -15.63 -8.98
CA GLY A 415 -2.27 -15.31 -10.17
C GLY A 415 -1.47 -14.51 -11.19
N SER A 416 -1.93 -13.29 -11.53
CA SER A 416 -1.27 -12.33 -12.41
C SER A 416 -0.26 -11.41 -11.70
N PHE A 417 -0.15 -11.46 -10.38
CA PHE A 417 0.77 -10.63 -9.61
C PHE A 417 2.19 -11.22 -9.58
N HIS A 418 3.18 -10.34 -9.47
CA HIS A 418 4.61 -10.65 -9.45
C HIS A 418 5.05 -11.60 -10.58
N ARG A 419 4.56 -11.31 -11.79
CA ARG A 419 5.02 -11.94 -13.04
C ARG A 419 6.09 -11.09 -13.70
N PHE A 420 6.90 -11.70 -14.57
CA PHE A 420 7.96 -11.00 -15.31
C PHE A 420 7.44 -9.74 -16.04
N SER A 421 6.21 -9.78 -16.57
CA SER A 421 5.57 -8.64 -17.24
C SER A 421 5.38 -7.39 -16.37
N GLN A 422 5.49 -7.51 -15.04
CA GLN A 422 5.43 -6.37 -14.12
C GLN A 422 6.78 -5.69 -13.91
N TYR A 423 7.88 -6.38 -14.21
CA TYR A 423 9.24 -5.93 -13.91
C TYR A 423 10.04 -5.56 -15.16
N VAL A 424 9.74 -6.19 -16.29
CA VAL A 424 10.49 -6.04 -17.54
C VAL A 424 9.56 -5.57 -18.66
N ASN A 425 10.08 -4.76 -19.57
CA ASN A 425 9.32 -4.18 -20.67
C ASN A 425 9.14 -5.17 -21.84
N PHE A 426 8.03 -5.92 -21.83
CA PHE A 426 7.69 -6.87 -22.91
C PHE A 426 7.22 -6.23 -24.22
N SER A 427 7.08 -4.90 -24.26
CA SER A 427 6.90 -4.19 -25.54
C SER A 427 8.21 -4.14 -26.34
N HIS A 428 9.35 -4.30 -25.69
CA HIS A 428 10.66 -4.30 -26.34
C HIS A 428 10.95 -5.67 -27.00
N PRO A 429 11.34 -5.72 -28.30
CA PRO A 429 11.58 -6.97 -29.01
C PRO A 429 12.59 -7.90 -28.32
N LEU A 430 13.73 -7.36 -27.87
CA LEU A 430 14.77 -8.13 -27.15
C LEU A 430 14.25 -8.90 -25.94
N ILE A 431 13.25 -8.36 -25.24
CA ILE A 431 12.65 -9.01 -24.07
C ILE A 431 11.63 -10.04 -24.51
N ARG A 432 10.73 -9.66 -25.43
CA ARG A 432 9.64 -10.51 -25.90
C ARG A 432 10.13 -11.81 -26.56
N GLU A 433 11.27 -11.75 -27.23
CA GLU A 433 11.85 -12.90 -27.94
C GLU A 433 12.56 -13.89 -27.01
N ARG A 434 13.03 -13.45 -25.83
CA ARG A 434 13.88 -14.26 -24.93
C ARG A 434 13.18 -14.72 -23.65
N PHE A 435 12.15 -14.00 -23.20
CA PHE A 435 11.51 -14.23 -21.91
C PHE A 435 10.01 -14.52 -22.06
N ASN A 436 9.45 -15.23 -21.08
CA ASN A 436 8.02 -15.44 -20.98
C ASN A 436 7.39 -14.40 -20.04
N PRO A 437 6.40 -13.59 -20.48
CA PRO A 437 5.75 -12.59 -19.63
C PRO A 437 5.02 -13.21 -18.42
N LYS A 438 4.61 -14.49 -18.53
CA LYS A 438 3.91 -15.23 -17.48
C LYS A 438 4.84 -15.97 -16.53
N ALA A 439 6.16 -15.91 -16.74
CA ALA A 439 7.12 -16.49 -15.81
C ALA A 439 6.93 -15.90 -14.41
N CYS A 440 7.06 -16.75 -13.40
CA CYS A 440 6.94 -16.36 -12.00
C CYS A 440 8.19 -15.58 -11.58
N ALA A 441 8.03 -14.40 -10.99
CA ALA A 441 9.16 -13.73 -10.35
C ALA A 441 9.45 -14.38 -9.00
N TRP A 442 10.71 -14.31 -8.60
CA TRP A 442 11.18 -14.55 -7.23
C TRP A 442 11.63 -13.21 -6.64
N ALA A 443 12.12 -13.22 -5.40
CA ALA A 443 12.65 -12.02 -4.77
C ALA A 443 14.06 -12.23 -4.23
N TYR A 444 14.82 -11.15 -4.23
CA TYR A 444 16.03 -11.09 -3.42
C TYR A 444 15.67 -10.94 -1.93
N GLY A 445 16.61 -11.29 -1.07
CA GLY A 445 16.51 -11.09 0.39
C GLY A 445 16.96 -12.32 1.16
N MET A 446 16.68 -13.49 0.62
CA MET A 446 17.31 -14.73 1.01
C MET A 446 17.41 -15.62 -0.23
N ASN A 447 18.64 -15.84 -0.69
CA ASN A 447 18.90 -16.61 -1.90
C ASN A 447 20.15 -17.45 -1.69
N ILE A 448 20.05 -18.75 -1.95
CA ILE A 448 21.22 -19.64 -1.96
C ILE A 448 21.77 -19.70 -3.38
N PHE A 449 23.06 -19.43 -3.54
CA PHE A 449 23.71 -19.46 -4.84
C PHE A 449 24.74 -20.58 -4.92
N ASP A 450 24.70 -21.34 -6.01
CA ASP A 450 25.76 -22.26 -6.42
C ASP A 450 26.76 -21.49 -7.30
N LEU A 451 27.92 -21.20 -6.73
CA LEU A 451 28.97 -20.39 -7.35
C LEU A 451 29.70 -21.14 -8.46
N ASP A 452 29.69 -22.48 -8.43
CA ASP A 452 30.28 -23.27 -9.51
C ASP A 452 29.37 -23.28 -10.73
N ALA A 453 28.07 -23.48 -10.53
CA ALA A 453 27.07 -23.31 -11.58
C ALA A 453 27.08 -21.89 -12.14
N TRP A 454 27.16 -20.87 -11.28
CA TRP A 454 27.26 -19.47 -11.70
C TRP A 454 28.43 -19.23 -12.66
N ARG A 455 29.61 -19.76 -12.31
CA ARG A 455 30.83 -19.65 -13.15
C ARG A 455 30.69 -20.40 -14.46
N ARG A 456 30.11 -21.60 -14.46
CA ARG A 456 29.87 -22.39 -15.69
C ARG A 456 28.90 -21.67 -16.63
N GLU A 457 27.81 -21.11 -16.10
CA GLU A 457 26.77 -20.42 -16.85
C GLU A 457 27.12 -18.96 -17.20
N LYS A 458 28.26 -18.44 -16.69
CA LYS A 458 28.74 -17.08 -16.95
C LYS A 458 27.67 -16.01 -16.64
N CYS A 459 27.04 -16.14 -15.48
CA CYS A 459 25.93 -15.27 -15.11
C CYS A 459 26.37 -13.81 -14.90
N THR A 460 27.61 -13.55 -14.43
CA THR A 460 28.14 -12.18 -14.29
C THR A 460 28.26 -11.49 -15.65
N GLU A 461 28.74 -12.20 -16.66
CA GLU A 461 28.85 -11.70 -18.04
C GLU A 461 27.47 -11.49 -18.66
N THR A 462 26.53 -12.39 -18.40
CA THR A 462 25.13 -12.22 -18.82
C THR A 462 24.54 -10.95 -18.21
N TYR A 463 24.75 -10.74 -16.91
CA TYR A 463 24.34 -9.52 -16.22
C TYR A 463 25.00 -8.27 -16.85
N HIS A 464 26.29 -8.32 -17.15
CA HIS A 464 26.99 -7.22 -17.83
C HIS A 464 26.36 -6.87 -19.18
N ASN A 465 26.08 -7.89 -19.99
CA ASN A 465 25.46 -7.70 -21.31
C ASN A 465 24.11 -7.00 -21.18
N TRP A 466 23.26 -7.45 -20.26
CA TRP A 466 21.95 -6.82 -20.04
C TRP A 466 22.06 -5.40 -19.51
N GLN A 467 23.00 -5.11 -18.61
CA GLN A 467 23.22 -3.74 -18.13
C GLN A 467 23.69 -2.80 -19.23
N ASN A 468 24.52 -3.29 -20.17
CA ASN A 468 24.95 -2.52 -21.33
C ASN A 468 23.81 -2.28 -22.33
N LEU A 469 22.88 -3.23 -22.46
CA LEU A 469 21.69 -3.07 -23.31
C LEU A 469 20.62 -2.16 -22.69
N ASN A 470 20.62 -1.97 -21.37
CA ASN A 470 19.64 -1.14 -20.67
C ASN A 470 20.17 0.26 -20.26
N VAL A 471 21.17 0.81 -20.96
CA VAL A 471 21.76 2.13 -20.64
C VAL A 471 20.73 3.27 -20.74
N ASP A 472 19.73 3.13 -21.60
CA ASP A 472 18.64 4.07 -21.82
C ASP A 472 17.39 3.81 -20.96
N LEU A 473 17.41 2.75 -20.15
CA LEU A 473 16.29 2.29 -19.30
C LEU A 473 15.06 1.82 -20.08
N ALA A 474 15.24 1.40 -21.35
CA ALA A 474 14.16 0.91 -22.18
C ALA A 474 13.68 -0.51 -21.82
N LEU A 475 14.56 -1.34 -21.24
CA LEU A 475 14.26 -2.75 -20.90
C LEU A 475 13.62 -2.88 -19.51
N TRP A 476 14.12 -2.13 -18.52
CA TRP A 476 13.50 -1.98 -17.20
C TRP A 476 13.88 -0.65 -16.57
N LYS A 477 13.08 -0.18 -15.60
CA LYS A 477 13.17 1.18 -15.07
C LYS A 477 14.15 1.37 -13.92
N SER A 478 14.18 0.47 -12.93
CA SER A 478 15.03 0.61 -11.73
C SER A 478 15.12 -0.67 -10.90
N GLY A 479 16.09 -0.68 -9.99
CA GLY A 479 16.31 -1.75 -9.02
C GLY A 479 17.13 -2.93 -9.57
N THR A 480 17.47 -3.84 -8.67
CA THR A 480 18.28 -5.04 -8.96
C THR A 480 17.44 -6.28 -9.25
N LEU A 481 16.15 -6.28 -8.90
CA LEU A 481 15.28 -7.42 -9.16
C LEU A 481 15.09 -7.70 -10.65
N PRO A 482 14.73 -6.72 -11.52
CA PRO A 482 14.60 -6.99 -12.96
C PRO A 482 15.87 -7.59 -13.61
N PRO A 483 17.08 -7.04 -13.42
CA PRO A 483 18.28 -7.66 -13.98
C PRO A 483 18.58 -9.03 -13.35
N GLY A 484 18.20 -9.27 -12.09
CA GLY A 484 18.26 -10.60 -11.46
C GLY A 484 17.37 -11.62 -12.15
N LEU A 485 16.10 -11.29 -12.35
CA LEU A 485 15.13 -12.15 -13.04
C LEU A 485 15.58 -12.53 -14.45
N ILE A 486 16.16 -11.57 -15.17
CA ILE A 486 16.68 -11.74 -16.52
C ILE A 486 17.95 -12.60 -16.52
N THR A 487 18.90 -12.30 -15.62
CA THR A 487 20.20 -13.01 -15.55
C THR A 487 20.03 -14.47 -15.17
N PHE A 488 19.14 -14.75 -14.22
CA PHE A 488 18.89 -16.12 -13.74
C PHE A 488 17.65 -16.76 -14.37
N TYR A 489 17.20 -16.26 -15.53
CA TYR A 489 16.04 -16.84 -16.21
C TYR A 489 16.30 -18.31 -16.56
N SER A 490 15.40 -19.21 -16.14
CA SER A 490 15.56 -20.67 -16.21
C SER A 490 16.71 -21.27 -15.37
N LEU A 491 17.48 -20.44 -14.67
CA LEU A 491 18.57 -20.82 -13.77
C LEU A 491 18.20 -20.67 -12.28
N THR A 492 16.92 -20.47 -11.96
CA THR A 492 16.40 -20.42 -10.59
C THR A 492 15.58 -21.67 -10.24
N LYS A 493 15.90 -22.30 -9.10
CA LYS A 493 15.10 -23.33 -8.42
C LYS A 493 14.15 -22.64 -7.45
N SER A 494 12.85 -22.93 -7.56
CA SER A 494 11.85 -22.46 -6.61
C SER A 494 12.01 -23.21 -5.29
N LEU A 495 12.10 -22.47 -4.19
CA LEU A 495 12.16 -23.00 -2.83
C LEU A 495 10.78 -22.97 -2.18
N ASP A 496 10.59 -23.80 -1.14
CA ASP A 496 9.37 -23.77 -0.34
C ASP A 496 9.13 -22.38 0.27
N LYS A 497 7.87 -21.95 0.31
CA LYS A 497 7.48 -20.63 0.81
C LYS A 497 7.79 -20.44 2.30
N SER A 498 7.94 -21.52 3.06
CA SER A 498 8.36 -21.45 4.46
C SER A 498 9.78 -20.92 4.63
N TRP A 499 10.61 -20.92 3.58
CA TRP A 499 11.98 -20.42 3.67
C TRP A 499 12.04 -18.88 3.75
N HIS A 500 11.19 -18.18 3.01
CA HIS A 500 11.25 -16.71 2.87
C HIS A 500 9.87 -16.09 2.74
N VAL A 501 9.46 -15.33 3.76
CA VAL A 501 8.21 -14.56 3.75
C VAL A 501 8.50 -13.08 3.59
N LEU A 502 7.90 -12.49 2.56
CA LEU A 502 8.10 -11.09 2.18
C LEU A 502 6.88 -10.23 2.49
N GLY A 503 7.11 -8.93 2.60
CA GLY A 503 6.12 -7.87 2.59
C GLY A 503 5.96 -7.16 3.93
N LEU A 504 6.81 -7.44 4.92
CA LEU A 504 6.74 -6.80 6.23
C LEU A 504 7.11 -5.31 6.18
N GLY A 505 7.58 -4.79 5.04
CA GLY A 505 7.83 -3.36 4.81
C GLY A 505 6.78 -2.65 3.96
N TYR A 506 5.67 -3.29 3.58
CA TYR A 506 4.55 -2.63 2.86
C TYR A 506 3.17 -3.29 2.95
N ASN A 507 3.07 -4.57 3.33
CA ASN A 507 1.83 -5.32 3.35
C ASN A 507 1.34 -5.59 4.79
N PRO A 508 0.30 -4.88 5.26
CA PRO A 508 -0.22 -5.06 6.61
C PRO A 508 -1.09 -6.32 6.77
N SER A 509 -1.33 -7.09 5.70
CA SER A 509 -2.28 -8.22 5.69
C SER A 509 -1.61 -9.58 5.88
N ILE A 510 -0.31 -9.63 6.18
CA ILE A 510 0.41 -10.89 6.38
C ILE A 510 0.09 -11.40 7.78
N SER A 511 -0.53 -12.58 7.85
CA SER A 511 -0.90 -13.21 9.13
C SER A 511 0.33 -13.59 9.94
N MET A 512 0.24 -13.47 11.27
CA MET A 512 1.29 -13.92 12.19
C MET A 512 1.60 -15.41 12.07
N ASP A 513 0.64 -16.26 11.70
CA ASP A 513 0.88 -17.70 11.51
C ASP A 513 1.87 -17.98 10.38
N VAL A 514 1.72 -17.28 9.26
CA VAL A 514 2.67 -17.36 8.13
C VAL A 514 4.04 -16.84 8.54
N ILE A 515 4.09 -15.74 9.29
CA ILE A 515 5.34 -15.15 9.81
C ILE A 515 6.04 -16.13 10.76
N ASN A 516 5.33 -16.70 11.74
CA ASN A 516 5.91 -17.60 12.74
C ASN A 516 6.43 -18.91 12.12
N ASN A 517 5.83 -19.35 11.02
CA ASN A 517 6.27 -20.56 10.32
C ASN A 517 7.45 -20.33 9.37
N ALA A 518 7.78 -19.08 9.03
CA ALA A 518 8.86 -18.74 8.12
C ALA A 518 10.26 -18.87 8.75
N ALA A 519 11.23 -19.37 8.00
CA ALA A 519 12.64 -19.37 8.39
C ALA A 519 13.23 -17.96 8.32
N VAL A 520 12.92 -17.20 7.27
CA VAL A 520 13.33 -15.80 7.10
C VAL A 520 12.11 -14.92 6.83
N ILE A 521 12.01 -13.81 7.56
CA ILE A 521 11.00 -12.77 7.34
C ILE A 521 11.68 -11.51 6.81
N HIS A 522 11.05 -10.85 5.84
CA HIS A 522 11.68 -9.78 5.07
C HIS A 522 10.84 -8.50 5.10
N TYR A 523 11.47 -7.42 5.58
CA TYR A 523 10.93 -6.07 5.60
C TYR A 523 11.18 -5.34 4.27
N ASN A 524 11.06 -6.05 3.14
CA ASN A 524 11.14 -5.42 1.82
C ASN A 524 10.04 -4.38 1.66
N GLY A 525 10.35 -3.30 0.93
CA GLY A 525 9.50 -2.10 0.85
C GLY A 525 10.08 -0.91 1.60
N ASN A 526 9.26 0.12 1.79
CA ASN A 526 9.68 1.42 2.31
C ASN A 526 9.57 1.53 3.84
N MET A 527 8.71 0.73 4.48
CA MET A 527 8.43 0.82 5.92
C MET A 527 9.41 -0.07 6.70
N LYS A 528 10.71 0.25 6.63
CA LYS A 528 11.78 -0.49 7.32
C LYS A 528 11.65 -0.39 8.85
N PRO A 529 12.05 -1.42 9.61
CA PRO A 529 11.81 -1.48 11.06
C PRO A 529 12.60 -0.44 11.88
N TRP A 530 13.69 0.09 11.32
CA TRP A 530 14.50 1.17 11.92
C TRP A 530 14.04 2.59 11.54
N LEU A 531 12.88 2.72 10.86
CA LEU A 531 12.31 4.02 10.48
C LEU A 531 11.03 4.30 11.28
N ASP A 532 10.72 5.57 11.51
CA ASP A 532 9.49 6.00 12.20
C ASP A 532 8.21 5.62 11.43
N ILE A 533 8.33 5.36 10.13
CA ILE A 533 7.25 4.89 9.27
C ILE A 533 7.09 3.37 9.27
N ALA A 534 7.78 2.64 10.15
CA ALA A 534 7.65 1.18 10.27
C ALA A 534 6.20 0.77 10.58
N MET A 535 5.81 -0.42 10.13
CA MET A 535 4.54 -1.01 10.56
C MET A 535 4.66 -1.53 11.99
N ASN A 536 4.01 -0.86 12.95
CA ASN A 536 4.07 -1.18 14.38
C ASN A 536 3.82 -2.67 14.68
N GLN A 537 2.89 -3.31 13.96
CA GLN A 537 2.53 -4.71 14.17
C GLN A 537 3.65 -5.72 13.88
N TYR A 538 4.67 -5.36 13.09
CA TYR A 538 5.80 -6.23 12.79
C TYR A 538 7.13 -5.74 13.40
N LYS A 539 7.14 -4.56 14.03
CA LYS A 539 8.38 -3.92 14.52
C LYS A 539 9.08 -4.77 15.57
N ASN A 540 8.31 -5.37 16.49
CA ASN A 540 8.79 -6.22 17.59
C ASN A 540 9.59 -7.45 17.13
N LEU A 541 9.29 -7.99 15.94
CA LEU A 541 9.99 -9.15 15.40
C LEU A 541 11.45 -8.83 15.03
N TRP A 542 11.75 -7.57 14.70
CA TRP A 542 13.10 -7.07 14.41
C TRP A 542 13.77 -6.50 15.66
N THR A 543 13.05 -5.68 16.45
CA THR A 543 13.64 -5.02 17.63
C THR A 543 14.11 -5.98 18.73
N LYS A 544 13.56 -7.20 18.80
CA LYS A 544 14.03 -8.24 19.74
C LYS A 544 15.48 -8.70 19.51
N TYR A 545 16.06 -8.38 18.35
CA TYR A 545 17.47 -8.68 18.03
C TYR A 545 18.38 -7.44 18.14
N VAL A 546 17.82 -6.26 18.37
CA VAL A 546 18.63 -5.04 18.60
C VAL A 546 19.31 -5.13 19.96
N ASP A 547 20.58 -4.74 20.01
CA ASP A 547 21.34 -4.72 21.26
C ASP A 547 21.06 -3.46 22.09
N ASN A 548 19.98 -3.49 22.88
CA ASN A 548 19.55 -2.35 23.68
C ASN A 548 20.52 -2.00 24.82
N ASP A 549 21.45 -2.89 25.16
CA ASP A 549 22.50 -2.67 26.17
C ASP A 549 23.71 -1.92 25.59
N MET A 550 23.69 -1.59 24.30
CA MET A 550 24.73 -0.82 23.64
C MET A 550 24.60 0.68 23.97
N GLU A 551 25.62 1.23 24.63
CA GLU A 551 25.60 2.59 25.18
C GLU A 551 25.37 3.70 24.14
N PHE A 552 25.90 3.55 22.92
CA PHE A 552 25.70 4.54 21.86
C PHE A 552 24.28 4.46 21.29
N LEU A 553 23.60 3.30 21.33
CA LEU A 553 22.19 3.22 20.92
C LEU A 553 21.29 4.01 21.88
N GLN A 554 21.54 3.90 23.18
CA GLN A 554 20.82 4.67 24.19
C GLN A 554 21.12 6.17 24.05
N THR A 555 22.40 6.53 23.91
CA THR A 555 22.83 7.94 23.76
C THR A 555 22.30 8.58 22.49
N CYS A 556 22.21 7.83 21.39
CA CYS A 556 21.71 8.31 20.11
C CYS A 556 20.17 8.25 19.98
N ASN A 557 19.44 7.94 21.07
CA ASN A 557 17.99 7.83 21.10
C ASN A 557 17.45 6.94 19.97
N PHE A 558 18.10 5.79 19.72
CA PHE A 558 17.58 4.84 18.76
C PHE A 558 16.30 4.23 19.32
N GLY A 559 15.15 4.69 18.81
CA GLY A 559 13.82 4.32 19.29
C GLY A 559 13.49 2.87 18.99
N VAL A 560 13.64 2.02 20.00
CA VAL A 560 13.15 0.64 20.03
C VAL A 560 11.63 0.63 20.01
#